data_AF-A0A142XS17-F1
#
_entry.id   AF-A0A142XS17-F1
#
_cell.length_a   1.000
_cell.length_b   1.000
_cell.length_c   1.000
_cell.angle_alpha   90.00
_cell.angle_beta   90.00
_cell.angle_gamma   90.00
#
_symmetry.space_group_name_H-M   'P 1'
#
loop_
_entity.id
_entity.type
_entity.pdbx_description
1 polymer ?
#
loop_
_entity_poly.entity_id
_entity_poly.type
_entity_poly.pdbx_seq_one_letter_code
_entity_poly.pdbx_strand_id
1 'polypeptide(L)'
;MRAANAITLDTTLPGASRRRVWVHPEVKSHSLVVLTFDRLYVAPPTGAPKAELLAAIGAGGNLEELLGPLAVVVELVAVQNLKLDLLSNSLVVEYVNGLGTSRLTVVFASPEAADLCFTKLWRRLGDGHKLQPYQRDAWSLARGPLVMLAGVLAATAALALTLSVFEDMASARAAARLSAPDGMTLPKSPLEHLLGWMSWRGVCAVGGIAAGASQVWLYRKLTRPPVSLEVTRT
;
A
#
# COMPACT_ATOMS: atom_id res chain seq x y z
N MET A 1 12.28 15.87 -23.96
CA MET A 1 10.99 15.92 -24.68
C MET A 1 10.12 14.77 -24.20
N ARG A 2 9.07 15.03 -23.41
CA ARG A 2 8.05 14.03 -23.03
C ARG A 2 7.06 13.94 -24.19
N ALA A 3 6.98 12.78 -24.84
CA ALA A 3 5.93 12.52 -25.83
C ALA A 3 4.56 12.67 -25.14
N ALA A 4 3.68 13.46 -25.73
CA ALA A 4 2.31 13.60 -25.26
C ALA A 4 1.62 12.24 -25.38
N ASN A 5 1.29 11.61 -24.25
CA ASN A 5 0.47 10.41 -24.22
C ASN A 5 -0.93 10.76 -24.73
N ALA A 6 -1.16 10.54 -26.02
CA ALA A 6 -2.49 10.59 -26.60
C ALA A 6 -3.33 9.49 -25.93
N ILE A 7 -4.23 9.89 -25.03
CA ILE A 7 -5.24 9.02 -24.46
C ILE A 7 -6.16 8.61 -25.61
N THR A 8 -5.83 7.48 -26.23
CA THR A 8 -6.60 6.94 -27.34
C THR A 8 -7.83 6.28 -26.74
N LEU A 9 -8.91 7.07 -26.61
CA LEU A 9 -10.23 6.59 -26.20
C LEU A 9 -10.70 5.57 -27.22
N ASP A 10 -10.59 4.31 -26.84
CA ASP A 10 -10.89 3.18 -27.70
C ASP A 10 -12.41 2.99 -27.82
N THR A 11 -13.01 3.76 -28.71
CA THR A 11 -14.42 3.68 -29.13
C THR A 11 -14.61 2.60 -30.20
N THR A 12 -13.97 1.44 -30.04
CA THR A 12 -14.15 0.34 -31.00
C THR A 12 -15.52 -0.33 -30.81
N LEU A 13 -16.26 -0.39 -31.91
CA LEU A 13 -17.59 -1.01 -32.03
C LEU A 13 -17.61 -2.44 -31.45
N PRO A 14 -18.69 -2.82 -30.75
CA PRO A 14 -18.88 -4.19 -30.26
C PRO A 14 -18.91 -5.15 -31.47
N GLY A 15 -17.91 -6.03 -31.57
CA GLY A 15 -17.82 -7.07 -32.62
C GLY A 15 -16.43 -7.25 -33.23
N ALA A 16 -15.61 -6.19 -33.29
CA ALA A 16 -14.21 -6.33 -33.69
C ALA A 16 -13.35 -6.63 -32.45
N SER A 17 -13.07 -7.91 -32.20
CA SER A 17 -12.18 -8.37 -31.12
C SER A 17 -10.72 -8.01 -31.42
N ARG A 18 -10.41 -6.72 -31.41
CA ARG A 18 -9.04 -6.22 -31.58
C ARG A 18 -8.19 -6.72 -30.42
N ARG A 19 -7.17 -7.50 -30.76
CA ARG A 19 -6.15 -7.97 -29.82
C ARG A 19 -5.48 -6.76 -29.17
N ARG A 20 -5.21 -6.85 -27.87
CA ARG A 20 -4.45 -5.82 -27.15
C ARG A 20 -3.05 -6.32 -26.95
N VAL A 21 -2.08 -5.46 -27.25
CA VAL A 21 -0.67 -5.81 -27.29
C VAL A 21 0.07 -4.79 -26.47
N TRP A 22 0.82 -5.26 -25.48
CA TRP A 22 1.77 -4.48 -24.70
C TRP A 22 3.17 -5.05 -24.96
N VAL A 23 4.11 -4.16 -25.23
CA VAL A 23 5.48 -4.52 -25.65
C VAL A 23 6.49 -3.84 -24.76
N HIS A 24 7.72 -4.36 -24.73
CA HIS A 24 8.86 -3.60 -24.24
C HIS A 24 8.97 -2.25 -25.01
N PRO A 25 9.19 -1.10 -24.33
CA PRO A 25 9.59 -0.95 -22.93
C PRO A 25 8.44 -0.83 -21.92
N GLU A 26 7.16 -0.86 -22.33
CA GLU A 26 6.02 -0.75 -21.42
C GLU A 26 5.91 -1.94 -20.47
N VAL A 27 6.41 -3.11 -20.89
CA VAL A 27 6.51 -4.32 -20.06
C VAL A 27 7.99 -4.58 -19.75
N LYS A 28 8.30 -4.77 -18.46
CA LYS A 28 9.66 -5.00 -17.95
C LYS A 28 9.96 -6.48 -17.72
N SER A 29 8.99 -7.24 -17.19
CA SER A 29 9.20 -8.65 -16.84
C SER A 29 9.18 -9.60 -18.06
N HIS A 30 8.53 -9.18 -19.14
CA HIS A 30 8.24 -9.98 -20.33
C HIS A 30 8.51 -9.14 -21.58
N SER A 31 8.80 -9.80 -22.70
CA SER A 31 9.04 -9.09 -23.98
C SER A 31 7.73 -8.57 -24.59
N LEU A 32 6.64 -9.33 -24.41
CA LEU A 32 5.37 -9.12 -25.07
C LEU A 32 4.23 -9.74 -24.24
N VAL A 33 3.12 -9.01 -24.12
CA VAL A 33 1.86 -9.48 -23.56
C VAL A 33 0.76 -9.24 -24.58
N VAL A 34 0.05 -10.30 -24.97
CA VAL A 34 -1.06 -10.23 -25.93
C VAL A 34 -2.32 -10.74 -25.26
N LEU A 35 -3.31 -9.86 -25.14
CA LEU A 35 -4.65 -10.21 -24.69
C LEU A 35 -5.57 -10.39 -25.89
N THR A 36 -6.07 -11.62 -26.03
CA THR A 36 -7.12 -11.97 -26.98
C THR A 36 -8.49 -11.97 -26.29
N PHE A 37 -9.50 -12.54 -26.94
CA PHE A 37 -10.84 -12.59 -26.37
C PHE A 37 -10.94 -13.58 -25.20
N ASP A 38 -10.28 -14.72 -25.34
CA ASP A 38 -10.39 -15.90 -24.49
C ASP A 38 -9.07 -16.27 -23.80
N ARG A 39 -7.94 -15.75 -24.27
CA ARG A 39 -6.60 -16.11 -23.79
C ARG A 39 -5.67 -14.90 -23.60
N LEU A 40 -4.81 -14.99 -22.60
CA LEU A 40 -3.68 -14.10 -22.37
C LEU A 40 -2.39 -14.86 -22.73
N TYR A 41 -1.63 -14.31 -23.69
CA TYR A 41 -0.33 -14.85 -24.09
C TYR A 41 0.77 -13.96 -23.53
N VAL A 42 1.77 -14.56 -22.92
CA VAL A 42 2.92 -13.86 -22.35
C VAL A 42 4.21 -14.51 -22.83
N ALA A 43 5.01 -13.74 -23.57
CA ALA A 43 6.29 -14.20 -24.07
C ALA A 43 7.41 -13.91 -23.06
N PRO A 44 8.39 -14.82 -22.90
CA PRO A 44 9.51 -14.63 -21.98
C PRO A 44 10.36 -13.41 -22.36
N PRO A 45 11.18 -12.88 -21.42
CA PRO A 45 12.04 -11.73 -21.69
C PRO A 45 13.24 -12.12 -22.58
N THR A 46 13.02 -12.26 -23.88
CA THR A 46 14.05 -12.59 -24.88
C THR A 46 14.52 -11.35 -25.68
N GLY A 47 14.32 -10.16 -25.13
CA GLY A 47 14.61 -8.87 -25.80
C GLY A 47 13.38 -8.24 -26.45
N ALA A 48 13.59 -7.17 -27.23
CA ALA A 48 12.50 -6.47 -27.92
C ALA A 48 11.93 -7.34 -29.06
N PRO A 49 10.59 -7.49 -29.14
CA PRO A 49 9.97 -8.26 -30.22
C PRO A 49 10.24 -7.61 -31.58
N LYS A 50 10.48 -8.43 -32.62
CA LYS A 50 10.68 -7.95 -33.99
C LYS A 50 9.43 -7.25 -34.51
N ALA A 51 9.59 -6.19 -35.31
CA ALA A 51 8.46 -5.44 -35.89
C ALA A 51 7.54 -6.33 -36.76
N GLU A 52 8.11 -7.30 -37.48
CA GLU A 52 7.37 -8.29 -38.28
C GLU A 52 6.41 -9.13 -37.42
N LEU A 53 6.85 -9.55 -36.22
CA LEU A 53 6.02 -10.29 -35.28
C LEU A 53 4.84 -9.42 -34.80
N LEU A 54 5.09 -8.15 -34.47
CA LEU A 54 4.03 -7.23 -34.05
C LEU A 54 3.02 -6.96 -35.17
N ALA A 55 3.50 -6.81 -36.40
CA ALA A 55 2.64 -6.66 -37.58
C ALA A 55 1.78 -7.92 -37.80
N ALA A 56 2.36 -9.12 -37.70
CA ALA A 56 1.64 -10.39 -37.83
C ALA A 56 0.58 -10.57 -36.72
N ILE A 57 0.90 -10.21 -35.48
CA ILE A 57 -0.04 -10.22 -34.36
C ILE A 57 -1.21 -9.27 -34.63
N GLY A 58 -0.91 -8.05 -35.09
CA GLY A 58 -1.90 -7.02 -35.43
C GLY A 58 -2.79 -7.41 -36.61
N ALA A 59 -2.26 -8.15 -37.57
CA ALA A 59 -2.99 -8.68 -38.73
C ALA A 59 -3.84 -9.92 -38.40
N GLY A 60 -3.80 -10.44 -37.18
CA GLY A 60 -4.62 -11.58 -36.77
C GLY A 60 -3.96 -12.95 -36.95
N GLY A 61 -2.64 -13.03 -37.17
CA GLY A 61 -1.91 -14.31 -37.32
C GLY A 61 -2.06 -15.25 -36.12
N ASN A 62 -1.75 -16.55 -36.32
CA ASN A 62 -1.85 -17.55 -35.26
C ASN A 62 -0.80 -17.30 -34.16
N LEU A 63 -1.24 -16.98 -32.93
CA LEU A 63 -0.34 -16.62 -31.83
C LEU A 63 0.50 -17.79 -31.32
N GLU A 64 -0.02 -19.01 -31.37
CA GLU A 64 0.71 -20.20 -30.91
C GLU A 64 1.89 -20.50 -31.83
N GLU A 65 1.70 -20.38 -33.15
CA GLU A 65 2.78 -20.51 -34.13
C GLU A 65 3.78 -19.35 -34.06
N LEU A 66 3.29 -18.12 -33.91
CA LEU A 66 4.12 -16.91 -33.91
C LEU A 66 4.99 -16.77 -32.65
N LEU A 67 4.45 -17.11 -31.48
CA LEU A 67 5.18 -16.99 -30.20
C LEU A 67 5.94 -18.25 -29.82
N GLY A 68 5.54 -19.39 -30.40
CA GLY A 68 6.15 -20.69 -30.14
C GLY A 68 5.83 -21.26 -28.76
N PRO A 69 6.45 -22.40 -28.41
CA PRO A 69 6.11 -23.17 -27.20
C PRO A 69 6.58 -22.55 -25.89
N LEU A 70 7.43 -21.52 -25.95
CA LEU A 70 7.93 -20.83 -24.76
C LEU A 70 6.96 -19.78 -24.22
N ALA A 71 5.90 -19.45 -24.98
CA ALA A 71 4.89 -18.53 -24.54
C ALA A 71 4.01 -19.18 -23.46
N VAL A 72 3.81 -18.45 -22.36
CA VAL A 72 2.84 -18.83 -21.35
C VAL A 72 1.46 -18.44 -21.86
N VAL A 73 0.58 -19.44 -22.01
CA VAL A 73 -0.81 -19.24 -22.42
C VAL A 73 -1.69 -19.41 -21.19
N VAL A 74 -2.48 -18.40 -20.88
CA VAL A 74 -3.45 -18.41 -19.78
C VAL A 74 -4.85 -18.26 -20.37
N GLU A 75 -5.69 -19.28 -20.21
CA GLU A 75 -7.10 -19.19 -20.57
C GLU A 75 -7.84 -18.29 -19.57
N LEU A 76 -8.60 -17.32 -20.06
CA LEU A 76 -9.30 -16.36 -19.20
C LEU A 76 -10.37 -17.03 -18.33
N VAL A 77 -10.98 -18.12 -18.81
CA VAL A 77 -11.92 -18.93 -18.02
C VAL A 77 -11.26 -19.62 -16.82
N ALA A 78 -9.95 -19.85 -16.90
CA ALA A 78 -9.17 -20.47 -15.84
C ALA A 78 -8.66 -19.47 -14.79
N VAL A 79 -8.79 -18.16 -15.03
CA VAL A 79 -8.38 -17.11 -14.08
C VAL A 79 -9.29 -17.12 -12.86
N GLN A 80 -8.70 -17.28 -11.68
CA GLN A 80 -9.40 -17.25 -10.40
C GLN A 80 -9.31 -15.88 -9.74
N ASN A 81 -8.10 -15.31 -9.72
CA ASN A 81 -7.82 -14.03 -9.09
C ASN A 81 -6.95 -13.18 -10.01
N LEU A 82 -7.26 -11.90 -10.07
CA LEU A 82 -6.49 -10.90 -10.78
C LEU A 82 -6.22 -9.73 -9.85
N LYS A 83 -4.94 -9.49 -9.56
CA LYS A 83 -4.51 -8.44 -8.64
C LYS A 83 -3.56 -7.47 -9.32
N LEU A 84 -3.90 -6.19 -9.34
CA LEU A 84 -3.02 -5.10 -9.73
C LEU A 84 -2.43 -4.44 -8.49
N ASP A 85 -1.11 -4.44 -8.36
CA ASP A 85 -0.38 -3.65 -7.38
C ASP A 85 0.12 -2.35 -8.02
N LEU A 86 -0.46 -1.24 -7.56
CA LEU A 86 -0.21 0.11 -8.06
C LEU A 86 1.14 0.68 -7.58
N LEU A 87 1.75 0.11 -6.54
CA LEU A 87 3.07 0.56 -6.06
C LEU A 87 4.19 -0.06 -6.88
N SER A 88 4.06 -1.34 -7.24
CA SER A 88 5.05 -2.07 -8.03
C SER A 88 4.77 -2.08 -9.53
N ASN A 89 3.65 -1.50 -9.97
CA ASN A 89 3.12 -1.59 -11.34
C ASN A 89 3.05 -3.04 -11.81
N SER A 90 2.68 -3.96 -10.92
CA SER A 90 2.66 -5.40 -11.21
C SER A 90 1.25 -5.95 -11.24
N LEU A 91 0.97 -6.75 -12.27
CA LEU A 91 -0.26 -7.47 -12.46
C LEU A 91 -0.01 -8.95 -12.15
N VAL A 92 -0.67 -9.45 -11.13
CA VAL A 92 -0.63 -10.84 -10.70
C VAL A 92 -1.90 -11.53 -11.19
N VAL A 93 -1.72 -12.57 -12.01
CA VAL A 93 -2.80 -13.41 -12.53
C VAL A 93 -2.67 -14.78 -11.90
N GLU A 94 -3.64 -15.19 -11.10
CA GLU A 94 -3.75 -16.54 -10.55
C GLU A 94 -4.76 -17.33 -11.36
N TYR A 95 -4.34 -18.49 -11.87
CA TYR A 95 -5.13 -19.28 -12.80
C TYR A 95 -4.96 -20.78 -12.54
N VAL A 96 -5.95 -21.56 -12.94
CA VAL A 96 -5.85 -23.03 -12.91
C VAL A 96 -5.12 -23.50 -14.14
N ASN A 97 -4.04 -24.25 -13.94
CA ASN A 97 -3.40 -25.04 -14.97
C ASN A 97 -3.55 -26.49 -14.51
N GLY A 98 -3.99 -27.45 -15.33
CA GLY A 98 -4.60 -28.74 -14.92
C GLY A 98 -3.96 -29.58 -13.77
N LEU A 99 -2.78 -29.22 -13.27
CA LEU A 99 -2.10 -29.73 -12.08
C LEU A 99 -2.36 -28.92 -10.78
N GLY A 100 -3.00 -27.75 -10.83
CA GLY A 100 -3.27 -26.89 -9.67
C GLY A 100 -3.37 -25.39 -9.99
N THR A 101 -3.20 -24.55 -8.98
CA THR A 101 -3.19 -23.09 -9.13
C THR A 101 -1.78 -22.61 -9.45
N SER A 102 -1.64 -21.92 -10.58
CA SER A 102 -0.42 -21.26 -11.04
C SER A 102 -0.54 -19.75 -10.90
N ARG A 103 0.60 -19.07 -10.78
CA ARG A 103 0.67 -17.62 -10.63
C ARG A 103 1.62 -17.01 -11.66
N LEU A 104 1.11 -16.06 -12.43
CA LEU A 104 1.86 -15.26 -13.40
C LEU A 104 1.95 -13.82 -12.92
N THR A 105 3.16 -13.24 -12.93
CA THR A 105 3.37 -11.85 -12.52
C THR A 105 3.95 -11.05 -13.67
N VAL A 106 3.25 -10.00 -14.11
CA VAL A 106 3.67 -9.10 -15.19
C VAL A 106 3.99 -7.74 -14.60
N VAL A 107 5.23 -7.26 -14.77
CA VAL A 107 5.67 -5.95 -14.27
C VAL A 107 5.71 -4.96 -15.42
N PHE A 108 5.02 -3.84 -15.27
CA PHE A 108 4.96 -2.76 -16.24
C PHE A 108 5.93 -1.62 -15.89
N ALA A 109 6.31 -0.84 -16.89
CA ALA A 109 7.17 0.31 -16.70
C ALA A 109 6.44 1.51 -16.10
N SER A 110 5.13 1.64 -16.34
CA SER A 110 4.31 2.74 -15.84
C SER A 110 3.00 2.23 -15.22
N PRO A 111 2.44 2.96 -14.23
CA PRO A 111 1.15 2.61 -13.62
C PRO A 111 0.00 2.68 -14.63
N GLU A 112 0.06 3.58 -15.61
CA GLU A 112 -1.00 3.74 -16.62
C GLU A 112 -1.08 2.52 -17.55
N ALA A 113 0.07 1.96 -17.95
CA ALA A 113 0.10 0.74 -18.76
C ALA A 113 -0.46 -0.46 -17.98
N ALA A 114 -0.13 -0.55 -16.68
CA ALA A 114 -0.64 -1.59 -15.80
C ALA A 114 -2.16 -1.49 -15.59
N ASP A 115 -2.69 -0.28 -15.34
CA ASP A 115 -4.11 -0.02 -15.17
C ASP A 115 -4.92 -0.28 -16.45
N LEU A 116 -4.39 0.15 -17.61
CA LEU A 116 -4.99 -0.16 -18.92
C LEU A 116 -5.05 -1.67 -19.16
N CYS A 117 -3.97 -2.40 -18.87
CA CYS A 117 -3.95 -3.86 -19.01
C CYS A 117 -4.96 -4.53 -18.07
N PHE A 118 -4.96 -4.15 -16.79
CA PHE A 118 -5.90 -4.65 -15.79
C PHE A 118 -7.35 -4.40 -16.19
N THR A 119 -7.70 -3.17 -16.58
CA THR A 119 -9.07 -2.81 -16.98
C THR A 119 -9.52 -3.58 -18.21
N LYS A 120 -8.64 -3.77 -19.21
CA LYS A 120 -8.98 -4.56 -20.40
C LYS A 120 -9.15 -6.04 -20.06
N LEU A 121 -8.29 -6.59 -19.21
CA LEU A 121 -8.39 -7.97 -18.76
C LEU A 121 -9.67 -8.21 -17.95
N TRP A 122 -9.95 -7.34 -16.97
CA TRP A 122 -11.16 -7.42 -16.15
C TRP A 122 -12.45 -7.37 -17.00
N ARG A 123 -12.53 -6.46 -17.98
CA ARG A 123 -13.67 -6.40 -18.91
C ARG A 123 -13.83 -7.67 -19.76
N ARG A 124 -12.75 -8.42 -20.01
CA ARG A 124 -12.80 -9.68 -20.76
C ARG A 124 -13.17 -10.89 -19.89
N LEU A 125 -12.86 -10.84 -18.61
CA LEU A 125 -13.27 -11.87 -17.65
C LEU A 125 -14.80 -11.93 -17.47
N GLY A 126 -15.49 -10.81 -17.68
CA GLY A 126 -16.95 -10.74 -17.68
C GLY A 126 -17.57 -10.76 -16.29
N ASP A 127 -18.85 -11.12 -16.21
CA ASP A 127 -19.68 -10.96 -15.00
C ASP A 127 -19.35 -11.97 -13.89
N GLY A 128 -18.60 -13.03 -14.20
CA GLY A 128 -18.15 -14.03 -13.23
C GLY A 128 -17.07 -13.53 -12.27
N HIS A 129 -16.55 -12.32 -12.51
CA HIS A 129 -15.44 -11.74 -11.75
C HIS A 129 -15.83 -10.38 -11.21
N LYS A 130 -15.85 -10.26 -9.87
CA LYS A 130 -16.17 -9.00 -9.20
C LYS A 130 -14.91 -8.31 -8.72
N LEU A 131 -14.81 -7.02 -9.03
CA LEU A 131 -13.83 -6.15 -8.39
C LEU A 131 -14.16 -6.10 -6.90
N GLN A 132 -13.24 -6.61 -6.08
CA GLN A 132 -13.42 -6.54 -4.64
C GLN A 132 -13.40 -5.07 -4.23
N PRO A 133 -14.36 -4.64 -3.38
CA PRO A 133 -14.26 -3.33 -2.79
C PRO A 133 -12.94 -3.26 -2.06
N TYR A 134 -12.19 -2.18 -2.26
CA TYR A 134 -10.92 -1.98 -1.59
C TYR A 134 -11.17 -1.91 -0.07
N GLN A 135 -11.05 -3.06 0.60
CA GLN A 135 -11.17 -3.16 2.04
C GLN A 135 -9.82 -2.81 2.63
N ARG A 136 -9.73 -1.57 3.14
CA ARG A 136 -8.70 -1.26 4.11
C ARG A 136 -9.00 -2.08 5.35
N ASP A 137 -8.03 -2.89 5.77
CA ASP A 137 -8.02 -3.37 7.14
C ASP A 137 -7.81 -2.16 8.06
N ALA A 138 -8.92 -1.50 8.39
CA ALA A 138 -8.95 -0.30 9.19
C ALA A 138 -8.29 -0.54 10.55
N TRP A 139 -8.40 -1.77 11.07
CA TRP A 139 -7.80 -2.14 12.34
C TRP A 139 -6.27 -2.20 12.25
N SER A 140 -5.69 -2.87 11.26
CA SER A 140 -4.21 -2.85 11.12
C SER A 140 -3.67 -1.45 10.85
N LEU A 141 -4.43 -0.59 10.17
CA LEU A 141 -4.06 0.81 9.98
C LEU A 141 -4.12 1.60 11.30
N ALA A 142 -5.18 1.44 12.09
CA ALA A 142 -5.43 2.17 13.32
C ALA A 142 -4.64 1.66 14.54
N ARG A 143 -4.21 0.39 14.55
CA ARG A 143 -3.55 -0.25 15.71
C ARG A 143 -2.30 0.49 16.19
N GLY A 144 -1.35 0.74 15.29
CA GLY A 144 -0.13 1.48 15.63
C GLY A 144 -0.41 2.86 16.26
N PRO A 145 -1.23 3.72 15.63
CA PRO A 145 -1.58 5.03 16.18
C PRO A 145 -2.32 4.97 17.51
N LEU A 146 -3.25 4.02 17.67
CA LEU A 146 -3.96 3.82 18.93
C LEU A 146 -3.01 3.39 20.05
N VAL A 147 -2.07 2.48 19.77
CA VAL A 147 -1.04 2.07 20.74
C VAL A 147 -0.12 3.24 21.10
N MET A 148 0.26 4.07 20.12
CA MET A 148 1.07 5.26 20.38
C MET A 148 0.32 6.29 21.25
N LEU A 149 -0.96 6.58 20.94
CA LEU A 149 -1.79 7.47 21.74
C LEU A 149 -1.99 6.94 23.17
N ALA A 150 -2.29 5.64 23.31
CA ALA A 150 -2.41 4.99 24.61
C ALA A 150 -1.10 5.08 25.41
N GLY A 151 0.04 4.86 24.75
CA GLY A 151 1.37 5.00 25.37
C GLY A 151 1.66 6.42 25.83
N VAL A 152 1.37 7.44 25.01
CA VAL A 152 1.55 8.85 25.37
C VAL A 152 0.65 9.24 26.53
N LEU A 153 -0.61 8.81 26.52
CA LEU A 153 -1.56 9.06 27.61
C LEU A 153 -1.09 8.41 28.91
N ALA A 154 -0.69 7.13 28.86
CA ALA A 154 -0.18 6.40 30.03
C ALA A 154 1.09 7.05 30.60
N ALA A 155 2.03 7.43 29.75
CA ALA A 155 3.26 8.11 30.17
C ALA A 155 2.97 9.48 30.79
N THR A 156 2.05 10.25 30.20
CA THR A 156 1.65 11.56 30.73
C THR A 156 0.95 11.42 32.08
N ALA A 157 0.04 10.44 32.22
CA ALA A 157 -0.67 10.17 33.47
C ALA A 157 0.30 9.71 34.58
N ALA A 158 1.23 8.80 34.26
CA ALA A 158 2.25 8.35 35.20
C ALA A 158 3.13 9.53 35.67
N LEU A 159 3.56 10.38 34.73
CA LEU A 159 4.39 11.53 35.06
C LEU A 159 3.63 12.56 35.90
N ALA A 160 2.36 12.83 35.59
CA ALA A 160 1.51 13.69 36.40
C ALA A 160 1.31 13.16 37.83
N LEU A 161 1.05 11.86 37.99
CA LEU A 161 0.95 11.23 39.31
C LEU A 161 2.25 11.33 40.10
N THR A 162 3.40 11.09 39.45
CA THR A 162 4.70 11.23 40.13
C THR A 162 4.93 12.67 40.59
N LEU A 163 4.64 13.67 39.76
CA LEU A 163 4.76 15.08 40.12
C LEU A 163 3.85 15.46 41.30
N SER A 164 2.60 14.98 41.31
CA SER A 164 1.66 15.21 42.42
C SER A 164 2.20 14.69 43.74
N VAL A 165 2.74 13.47 43.78
CA VAL A 165 3.33 12.88 45.00
C VAL A 165 4.53 13.71 45.49
N PHE A 166 5.33 14.25 44.58
CA PHE A 166 6.44 15.13 44.95
C PHE A 166 5.98 16.47 45.50
N GLU A 167 4.94 17.08 44.95
CA GLU A 167 4.35 18.32 45.49
C GLU A 167 3.79 18.10 46.90
N ASP A 168 3.12 16.97 47.15
CA ASP A 168 2.64 16.58 48.47
C ASP A 168 3.78 16.38 49.48
N MET A 169 4.87 15.69 49.09
CA MET A 169 6.04 15.55 49.96
C MET A 169 6.75 16.89 50.22
N ALA A 170 6.85 17.75 49.22
CA ALA A 170 7.46 19.07 49.36
C ALA A 170 6.65 19.97 50.31
N SER A 171 5.33 19.95 50.20
CA SER A 171 4.43 20.68 51.09
C SER A 171 4.48 20.15 52.53
N ALA A 172 4.51 18.83 52.72
CA ALA A 172 4.68 18.22 54.05
C ALA A 172 6.02 18.59 54.70
N ARG A 173 7.12 18.60 53.94
CA ARG A 173 8.44 19.05 54.44
C ARG A 173 8.45 20.53 54.77
N ALA A 174 7.79 21.37 53.97
CA ALA A 174 7.68 22.79 54.26
C ALA A 174 6.91 23.04 55.56
N ALA A 175 5.82 22.31 55.80
CA ALA A 175 5.08 22.36 57.06
C ALA A 175 5.94 21.89 58.26
N ALA A 176 6.69 20.79 58.10
CA ALA A 176 7.57 20.28 59.15
C ALA A 176 8.70 21.26 59.52
N ARG A 177 9.22 22.04 58.57
CA ARG A 177 10.24 23.08 58.83
C ARG A 177 9.73 24.22 59.71
N LEU A 178 8.45 24.57 59.62
CA LEU A 178 7.84 25.59 60.50
C LEU A 178 7.78 25.12 61.96
N SER A 179 7.86 23.81 62.20
CA SER A 179 7.84 23.19 63.53
C SER A 179 9.23 22.83 64.05
N ALA A 180 10.28 22.97 63.24
CA ALA A 180 11.64 22.57 63.60
C ALA A 180 12.39 23.72 64.32
N PRO A 181 13.28 23.41 65.28
CA PRO A 181 14.12 24.41 65.93
C PRO A 181 15.06 25.09 64.93
N ASP A 182 15.32 26.39 65.14
CA ASP A 182 16.10 27.24 64.24
C ASP A 182 17.47 26.61 63.89
N GLY A 183 17.74 26.49 62.58
CA GLY A 183 19.05 26.11 62.04
C GLY A 183 19.14 24.75 61.32
N MET A 184 18.11 23.91 61.34
CA MET A 184 18.16 22.60 60.69
C MET A 184 17.71 22.66 59.21
N THR A 185 18.67 22.55 58.27
CA THR A 185 18.38 22.47 56.84
C THR A 185 18.29 21.02 56.37
N LEU A 186 17.10 20.60 55.93
CA LEU A 186 16.93 19.29 55.28
C LEU A 186 17.45 19.33 53.83
N PRO A 187 18.36 18.43 53.43
CA PRO A 187 18.89 18.37 52.07
C PRO A 187 17.78 18.03 51.07
N LYS A 188 17.79 18.70 49.90
CA LYS A 188 16.89 18.37 48.79
C LYS A 188 17.26 17.01 48.21
N SER A 189 16.25 16.24 47.83
CA SER A 189 16.49 14.97 47.14
C SER A 189 17.04 15.22 45.73
N PRO A 190 17.87 14.33 45.17
CA PRO A 190 18.38 14.46 43.79
C PRO A 190 17.25 14.58 42.76
N LEU A 191 16.11 13.94 43.01
CA LEU A 191 14.92 13.98 42.16
C LEU A 191 14.24 15.35 42.17
N GLU A 192 14.23 16.10 43.29
CA GLU A 192 13.70 17.47 43.31
C GLU A 192 14.56 18.42 42.47
N HIS A 193 15.86 18.21 42.41
CA HIS A 193 16.73 18.98 41.50
C HIS A 193 16.46 18.66 40.03
N LEU A 194 16.17 17.39 39.74
CA LEU A 194 15.97 16.88 38.39
C LEU A 194 14.53 17.11 37.87
N LEU A 195 13.54 17.22 38.74
CA LEU A 195 12.12 17.45 38.36
C LEU A 195 11.64 18.87 38.69
N GLY A 196 12.31 19.60 39.59
CA GLY A 196 11.89 20.93 40.02
C GLY A 196 11.88 21.99 38.91
N TRP A 197 12.52 21.71 37.76
CA TRP A 197 12.46 22.56 36.58
C TRP A 197 11.28 22.23 35.64
N MET A 198 10.65 21.05 35.77
CA MET A 198 9.53 20.63 34.93
C MET A 198 8.21 21.15 35.50
N SER A 199 7.71 22.25 34.95
CA SER A 199 6.32 22.67 35.19
C SER A 199 5.35 21.65 34.61
N TRP A 200 4.25 21.36 35.33
CA TRP A 200 3.14 20.54 34.83
C TRP A 200 2.65 21.00 33.43
N ARG A 201 2.73 22.32 33.16
CA ARG A 201 2.39 22.91 31.85
C ARG A 201 3.27 22.39 30.73
N GLY A 202 4.56 22.18 31.00
CA GLY A 202 5.50 21.63 30.04
C GLY A 202 5.18 20.17 29.70
N VAL A 203 4.80 19.39 30.70
CA VAL A 203 4.35 18.00 30.53
C VAL A 203 3.11 17.94 29.66
N CYS A 204 2.09 18.77 29.97
CA CYS A 204 0.88 18.86 29.16
C CYS A 204 1.16 19.34 27.73
N ALA A 205 2.07 20.30 27.54
CA ALA A 205 2.46 20.78 26.22
C ALA A 205 3.11 19.68 25.37
N VAL A 206 4.05 18.92 25.94
CA VAL A 206 4.69 17.78 25.26
C VAL A 206 3.67 16.70 24.92
N GLY A 207 2.77 16.36 25.85
CA GLY A 207 1.68 15.41 25.61
C GLY A 207 0.75 15.86 24.48
N GLY A 208 0.39 17.15 24.45
CA GLY A 208 -0.43 17.75 23.39
C GLY A 208 0.25 17.69 22.02
N ILE A 209 1.54 18.01 21.94
CA ILE A 209 2.33 17.92 20.70
C ILE A 209 2.39 16.47 20.20
N ALA A 210 2.65 15.53 21.09
CA ALA A 210 2.72 14.10 20.75
C ALA A 210 1.37 13.57 20.25
N ALA A 211 0.26 13.97 20.89
CA ALA A 211 -1.09 13.63 20.46
C ALA A 211 -1.41 14.22 19.08
N GLY A 212 -1.11 15.51 18.86
CA GLY A 212 -1.31 16.17 17.56
C GLY A 212 -0.50 15.53 16.43
N ALA A 213 0.78 15.22 16.67
CA ALA A 213 1.62 14.50 15.71
C ALA A 213 1.06 13.11 15.36
N SER A 214 0.54 12.40 16.37
CA SER A 214 -0.11 11.09 16.18
C SER A 214 -1.37 11.18 15.32
N GLN A 215 -2.18 12.22 15.51
CA GLN A 215 -3.38 12.47 14.69
C GLN A 215 -3.03 12.78 13.23
N VAL A 216 -2.05 13.65 12.97
CA VAL A 216 -1.60 13.96 11.60
C VAL A 216 -1.04 12.72 10.92
N TRP A 217 -0.28 11.91 11.65
CA TRP A 217 0.25 10.66 11.14
C TRP A 217 -0.86 9.63 10.82
N LEU A 218 -1.85 9.47 11.71
CA LEU A 218 -3.04 8.65 11.48
C LEU A 218 -3.80 9.11 10.24
N TYR A 219 -4.06 10.41 10.13
CA TYR A 219 -4.75 11.01 8.99
C TYR A 219 -4.04 10.68 7.69
N ARG A 220 -2.72 10.95 7.60
CA ARG A 220 -1.91 10.63 6.41
C ARG A 220 -1.92 9.14 6.07
N LYS A 221 -2.05 8.26 7.06
CA LYS A 221 -2.13 6.81 6.84
C LYS A 221 -3.51 6.39 6.34
N LEU A 222 -4.57 7.01 6.85
CA LEU A 222 -5.96 6.75 6.46
C LEU A 222 -6.32 7.35 5.09
N THR A 223 -5.66 8.43 4.67
CA THR A 223 -5.91 9.09 3.37
C THR A 223 -4.94 8.68 2.26
N ARG A 224 -4.15 7.61 2.45
CA ARG A 224 -3.32 7.10 1.36
C ARG A 224 -4.22 6.72 0.16
N PRO A 225 -3.72 6.73 -1.08
CA PRO A 225 -4.44 6.11 -2.19
C PRO A 225 -4.51 4.58 -2.00
N PRO A 226 -5.42 3.89 -2.70
CA PRO A 226 -5.42 2.42 -2.73
C PRO A 226 -4.09 1.92 -3.28
N VAL A 227 -3.60 0.82 -2.71
CA VAL A 227 -2.32 0.19 -3.10
C VAL A 227 -2.54 -0.90 -4.12
N SER A 228 -3.67 -1.58 -4.06
CA SER A 228 -3.99 -2.68 -4.97
C SER A 228 -5.46 -2.71 -5.34
N LEU A 229 -5.73 -3.16 -6.56
CA LEU A 229 -7.05 -3.55 -7.03
C LEU A 229 -7.07 -5.08 -7.19
N GLU A 230 -8.14 -5.72 -6.75
CA GLU A 230 -8.25 -7.18 -6.76
C GLU A 230 -9.60 -7.58 -7.34
N VAL A 231 -9.59 -8.55 -8.25
CA VAL A 231 -10.75 -9.08 -8.94
C VAL A 231 -10.76 -10.57 -8.69
N THR A 232 -11.80 -11.04 -8.01
CA THR A 232 -11.97 -12.46 -7.68
C THR A 232 -13.16 -13.04 -8.40
N ARG A 233 -13.04 -14.29 -8.85
CA ARG A 233 -14.16 -15.08 -9.35
C ARG A 233 -15.18 -15.29 -8.23
N THR A 234 -16.46 -15.07 -8.53
CA THR A 234 -17.58 -15.28 -7.59
C THR A 234 -18.21 -16.65 -7.70
#